data_AF-A0A351FIJ6-F1
#
_entry.id   AF-A0A351FIJ6-F1
#
_cell.length_a   1.000
_cell.length_b   1.000
_cell.length_c   1.000
_cell.angle_alpha   90.00
_cell.angle_beta   90.00
_cell.angle_gamma   90.00
#
_symmetry.space_group_name_H-M   'P 1'
#
loop_
_entity.id
_entity.type
_entity.pdbx_description
1 polymer ?
#
loop_
_entity_poly.entity_id
_entity_poly.type
_entity_poly.pdbx_seq_one_letter_code
_entity_poly.pdbx_strand_id
1 'polypeptide(L)'
;MDIWRRAANPWGQDVLIGVSWDLMWSAVIAAVAFVIGHALWVRTRKEEAHEPPADVPADIPEKIERHSFASRAFHWVMSIAMLVLLVTAFVPVMGWQFNWVDLHWQAGVLLILTVVYHVIHAIGWQDFWSMFQLGVSEGIATLKHILSPEAPAPPKAGKYPFDHRMYHHVIVVVSLAAIITGVLMMVRIDTPLWTRNPYLFSDTTWGVMYVVHGLSGVSLILLVASHIYFALRPEKRWITWSMVRGWIDREHYLEHFDPAKWVVTDAGMKSADGAAPGTGAVAEQIPSAKRED
;
A
#
# COMPACT_ATOMS: atom_id res chain seq x y z
N MET A 1 2.63 -20.34 -23.20
CA MET A 1 1.53 -19.75 -22.41
C MET A 1 1.09 -18.51 -23.17
N ASP A 2 -0.21 -18.40 -23.48
CA ASP A 2 -0.73 -17.17 -24.06
C ASP A 2 -0.92 -16.15 -22.93
N ILE A 3 -0.43 -14.92 -23.14
CA ILE A 3 -0.47 -13.83 -22.16
C ILE A 3 -1.81 -13.08 -22.27
N TRP A 4 -2.47 -13.20 -23.41
CA TRP A 4 -3.65 -12.42 -23.78
C TRP A 4 -4.86 -13.32 -23.93
N ARG A 5 -6.04 -12.78 -23.62
CA ARG A 5 -7.32 -13.37 -24.00
C ARG A 5 -7.88 -12.61 -25.19
N ARG A 6 -8.28 -13.35 -26.21
CA ARG A 6 -8.86 -12.82 -27.44
C ARG A 6 -10.17 -13.55 -27.75
N ALA A 7 -11.08 -12.87 -28.42
CA ALA A 7 -12.34 -13.44 -28.87
C ALA A 7 -12.79 -12.76 -30.16
N ALA A 8 -13.57 -13.48 -30.98
CA ALA A 8 -14.21 -12.90 -32.15
C ALA A 8 -15.33 -11.93 -31.72
N ASN A 9 -15.33 -10.71 -32.28
CA ASN A 9 -16.45 -9.79 -32.16
C ASN A 9 -17.62 -10.22 -33.11
N PRO A 10 -18.78 -9.54 -33.07
CA PRO A 10 -19.94 -9.90 -33.91
C PRO A 10 -19.68 -9.90 -35.43
N TRP A 11 -18.59 -9.27 -35.88
CA TRP A 11 -18.17 -9.21 -37.28
C TRP A 11 -17.06 -10.22 -37.61
N GLY A 12 -16.75 -11.14 -36.70
CA GLY A 12 -15.73 -12.17 -36.89
C GLY A 12 -14.28 -11.68 -36.76
N GLN A 13 -14.08 -10.45 -36.27
CA GLN A 13 -12.74 -9.90 -36.06
C GLN A 13 -12.20 -10.35 -34.70
N ASP A 14 -10.95 -10.79 -34.68
CA ASP A 14 -10.26 -11.17 -33.45
C ASP A 14 -9.88 -9.94 -32.63
N VAL A 15 -10.47 -9.78 -31.45
CA VAL A 15 -10.27 -8.62 -30.57
C VAL A 15 -9.76 -9.04 -29.20
N LEU A 16 -8.97 -8.17 -28.60
CA LEU A 16 -8.42 -8.35 -27.26
C LEU A 16 -9.51 -8.15 -26.21
N ILE A 17 -9.63 -9.09 -25.26
CA ILE A 17 -10.66 -9.05 -24.20
C ILE A 17 -10.07 -9.09 -22.78
N GLY A 18 -8.75 -9.13 -22.65
CA GLY A 18 -8.06 -8.98 -21.37
C GLY A 18 -6.77 -9.79 -21.28
N VAL A 19 -6.24 -9.89 -20.06
CA VAL A 19 -5.08 -10.72 -19.71
C VAL A 19 -5.48 -12.18 -19.52
N SER A 20 -4.55 -13.12 -19.77
CA SER A 20 -4.72 -14.54 -19.50
C SER A 20 -4.99 -14.82 -18.02
N TRP A 21 -5.86 -15.79 -17.75
CA TRP A 21 -6.10 -16.28 -16.38
C TRP A 21 -4.89 -17.03 -15.82
N ASP A 22 -4.00 -17.53 -16.68
CA ASP A 22 -2.74 -18.14 -16.25
C ASP A 22 -1.84 -17.12 -15.54
N LEU A 23 -1.96 -15.83 -15.85
CA LEU A 23 -1.21 -14.77 -15.16
C LEU A 23 -1.66 -14.59 -13.71
N MET A 24 -2.95 -14.78 -13.42
CA MET A 24 -3.46 -14.78 -12.04
C MET A 24 -2.80 -15.92 -11.25
N TRP A 25 -2.84 -17.15 -11.78
CA TRP A 25 -2.22 -18.30 -11.13
C TRP A 25 -0.71 -18.14 -11.00
N SER A 26 -0.05 -17.59 -12.03
CA SER A 26 1.38 -17.28 -11.99
C SER A 26 1.71 -16.29 -10.88
N ALA A 27 0.89 -15.24 -10.70
CA ALA A 27 1.07 -14.28 -9.61
C ALA A 27 0.83 -14.92 -8.23
N VAL A 28 -0.18 -15.77 -8.08
CA VAL A 28 -0.41 -16.49 -6.82
C VAL A 28 0.77 -17.41 -6.49
N ILE A 29 1.25 -18.18 -7.46
CA ILE A 29 2.41 -19.06 -7.30
C ILE A 29 3.65 -18.24 -6.98
N ALA A 30 3.88 -17.13 -7.68
CA ALA A 30 5.00 -16.23 -7.43
C ALA A 30 4.94 -15.60 -6.04
N ALA A 31 3.76 -15.20 -5.56
CA ALA A 31 3.58 -14.69 -4.20
C ALA A 31 3.93 -15.76 -3.15
N VAL A 32 3.44 -17.00 -3.33
CA VAL A 32 3.74 -18.12 -2.44
C VAL A 32 5.24 -18.45 -2.46
N ALA A 33 5.84 -18.55 -3.64
CA ALA A 33 7.27 -18.80 -3.82
C ALA A 33 8.12 -17.70 -3.20
N PHE A 34 7.73 -16.43 -3.35
CA PHE A 34 8.37 -15.29 -2.71
C PHE A 34 8.30 -15.39 -1.19
N VAL A 35 7.11 -15.65 -0.62
CA VAL A 35 6.92 -15.78 0.83
C VAL A 35 7.79 -16.90 1.40
N ILE A 36 7.79 -18.08 0.76
CA ILE A 36 8.58 -19.23 1.20
C ILE A 36 10.08 -18.91 1.04
N GLY A 37 10.50 -18.45 -0.13
CA GLY A 37 11.90 -18.15 -0.43
C GLY A 37 12.46 -17.06 0.50
N HIS A 38 11.72 -15.98 0.71
CA HIS A 38 12.08 -14.91 1.63
C HIS A 38 12.15 -15.42 3.08
N ALA A 39 11.16 -16.21 3.54
CA ALA A 39 11.17 -16.78 4.89
C ALA A 39 12.36 -17.72 5.13
N LEU A 40 12.73 -18.54 4.14
CA LEU A 40 13.91 -19.39 4.20
C LEU A 40 15.20 -18.58 4.20
N TRP A 41 15.30 -17.56 3.34
CA TRP A 41 16.45 -16.67 3.27
C TRP A 41 16.69 -15.93 4.60
N VAL A 42 15.64 -15.38 5.22
CA VAL A 42 15.74 -14.72 6.53
C VAL A 42 16.29 -15.66 7.60
N ARG A 43 15.93 -16.94 7.60
CA ARG A 43 16.47 -17.92 8.58
C ARG A 43 17.98 -18.16 8.44
N THR A 44 18.55 -17.86 7.28
CA THR A 44 20.00 -17.97 7.05
C THR A 44 20.76 -16.70 7.46
N ARG A 45 20.06 -15.58 7.73
CA ARG A 45 20.65 -14.33 8.21
C ARG A 45 20.82 -14.41 9.72
N LYS A 46 21.97 -13.95 10.20
CA LYS A 46 22.17 -13.69 11.64
C LYS A 46 21.28 -12.51 12.02
N GLU A 47 20.61 -12.59 13.17
CA GLU A 47 20.01 -11.41 13.77
C GLU A 47 21.12 -10.41 14.07
N GLU A 48 20.96 -9.19 13.55
CA GLU A 48 21.83 -8.09 13.94
C GLU A 48 21.48 -7.71 15.36
N ALA A 49 22.43 -7.94 16.28
CA ALA A 49 22.29 -7.49 17.65
C ALA A 49 22.20 -5.96 17.64
N HIS A 50 21.04 -5.44 18.03
CA HIS A 50 20.87 -4.01 18.23
C HIS A 50 21.37 -3.67 19.62
N GLU A 51 22.44 -2.88 19.69
CA GLU A 51 22.86 -2.30 20.96
C GLU A 51 21.81 -1.29 21.43
N PRO A 52 21.36 -1.36 22.69
CA PRO A 52 20.44 -0.37 23.22
C PRO A 52 21.09 1.02 23.14
N PRO A 53 20.30 2.07 22.85
CA PRO A 53 20.83 3.42 22.73
C PRO A 53 21.57 3.82 24.01
N ALA A 54 22.86 4.15 23.87
CA ALA A 54 23.76 4.44 24.99
C ALA A 54 23.33 5.68 25.80
N ASP A 55 22.71 6.66 25.13
CA ASP A 55 22.11 7.84 25.73
C ASP A 55 20.73 8.06 25.10
N VAL A 56 19.68 7.96 25.91
CA VAL A 56 18.31 8.30 25.52
C VAL A 56 18.04 9.75 25.90
N PRO A 57 17.81 10.66 24.93
CA PRO A 57 17.40 12.03 25.24
C PRO A 57 16.15 12.05 26.14
N ALA A 58 16.20 12.85 27.22
CA ALA A 58 15.16 12.88 28.25
C ALA A 58 13.80 13.42 27.76
N ASP A 59 13.78 14.04 26.57
CA ASP A 59 12.63 14.70 25.94
C ASP A 59 11.83 13.79 24.99
N ILE A 60 12.23 12.51 24.85
CA ILE A 60 11.53 11.55 23.99
C ILE A 60 10.46 10.81 24.80
N PRO A 61 9.17 10.91 24.42
CA PRO A 61 8.08 10.24 25.10
C PRO A 61 8.25 8.71 25.13
N GLU A 62 7.69 8.05 26.14
CA GLU A 62 7.67 6.58 26.20
C GLU A 62 6.87 5.95 25.06
N LYS A 63 5.76 6.60 24.68
CA LYS A 63 4.90 6.22 23.55
C LYS A 63 4.88 7.31 22.51
N ILE A 64 5.21 6.94 21.29
CA ILE A 64 5.34 7.87 20.17
C ILE A 64 4.18 7.61 19.22
N GLU A 65 3.36 8.63 18.99
CA GLU A 65 2.31 8.54 17.99
C GLU A 65 2.91 8.43 16.59
N ARG A 66 2.56 7.35 15.90
CA ARG A 66 2.98 7.09 14.53
C ARG A 66 1.84 7.37 13.54
N HIS A 67 0.62 6.98 13.91
CA HIS A 67 -0.57 7.03 13.09
C HIS A 67 -1.78 7.56 13.87
N SER A 68 -2.30 8.70 13.45
CA SER A 68 -3.56 9.25 13.97
C SER A 68 -4.71 8.28 13.78
N PHE A 69 -5.76 8.44 14.60
CA PHE A 69 -6.97 7.61 14.47
C PHE A 69 -7.56 7.68 13.07
N ALA A 70 -7.63 8.88 12.48
CA ALA A 70 -8.08 9.08 11.11
C ALA A 70 -7.24 8.24 10.13
N SER A 71 -5.91 8.41 10.14
CA SER A 71 -5.00 7.64 9.28
C SER A 71 -5.23 6.13 9.39
N ARG A 72 -5.47 5.64 10.61
CA ARG A 72 -5.76 4.22 10.84
C ARG A 72 -7.09 3.79 10.25
N ALA A 73 -8.16 4.52 10.53
CA ALA A 73 -9.49 4.20 10.03
C ALA A 73 -9.49 4.13 8.48
N PHE A 74 -8.93 5.14 7.81
CA PHE A 74 -8.90 5.16 6.34
C PHE A 74 -8.09 4.01 5.74
N HIS A 75 -6.93 3.69 6.31
CA HIS A 75 -6.15 2.53 5.87
C HIS A 75 -6.94 1.22 5.98
N TRP A 76 -7.64 0.98 7.09
CA TRP A 76 -8.44 -0.24 7.26
C TRP A 76 -9.62 -0.31 6.30
N VAL A 77 -10.30 0.81 6.04
CA VAL A 77 -11.36 0.88 5.02
C VAL A 77 -10.79 0.59 3.63
N MET A 78 -9.66 1.20 3.26
CA MET A 78 -8.97 0.94 2.00
C MET A 78 -8.55 -0.54 1.88
N SER A 79 -8.06 -1.13 2.97
CA SER A 79 -7.64 -2.53 3.01
C SER A 79 -8.81 -3.48 2.77
N ILE A 80 -9.95 -3.24 3.42
CA ILE A 80 -11.17 -4.03 3.22
C ILE A 80 -11.66 -3.89 1.78
N ALA A 81 -11.72 -2.65 1.25
CA ALA A 81 -12.13 -2.41 -0.13
C ALA A 81 -11.21 -3.12 -1.13
N MET A 82 -9.89 -3.05 -0.93
CA MET A 82 -8.90 -3.73 -1.77
C MET A 82 -9.08 -5.26 -1.74
N LEU A 83 -9.30 -5.85 -0.56
CA LEU A 83 -9.54 -7.29 -0.45
C LEU A 83 -10.83 -7.71 -1.16
N VAL A 84 -11.91 -6.93 -1.01
CA VAL A 84 -13.16 -7.17 -1.74
C VAL A 84 -12.94 -7.08 -3.25
N LEU A 85 -12.20 -6.07 -3.74
CA LEU A 85 -11.87 -5.92 -5.15
C LEU A 85 -11.09 -7.12 -5.70
N LEU A 86 -10.07 -7.60 -4.99
CA LEU A 86 -9.30 -8.77 -5.38
C LEU A 86 -10.16 -10.04 -5.38
N VAL A 87 -10.97 -10.26 -4.34
CA VAL A 87 -11.89 -11.39 -4.25
C VAL A 87 -12.88 -11.38 -5.40
N THR A 88 -13.55 -10.25 -5.63
CA THR A 88 -14.55 -10.10 -6.70
C THR A 88 -13.95 -10.17 -8.10
N ALA A 89 -12.70 -9.78 -8.30
CA ALA A 89 -12.01 -9.89 -9.58
C ALA A 89 -11.62 -11.34 -9.93
N PHE A 90 -11.16 -12.12 -8.94
CA PHE A 90 -10.47 -13.38 -9.21
C PHE A 90 -11.23 -14.63 -8.77
N VAL A 91 -12.06 -14.56 -7.73
CA VAL A 91 -12.84 -15.72 -7.27
C VAL A 91 -13.83 -16.23 -8.32
N PRO A 92 -14.53 -15.37 -9.09
CA PRO A 92 -15.41 -15.84 -10.17
C PRO A 92 -14.67 -16.66 -11.24
N VAL A 93 -13.39 -16.40 -11.45
CA VAL A 93 -12.54 -17.14 -12.41
C VAL A 93 -12.36 -18.60 -12.00
N MET A 94 -12.44 -18.89 -10.69
CA MET A 94 -12.40 -20.26 -10.15
C MET A 94 -13.74 -21.00 -10.27
N GLY A 95 -14.76 -20.38 -10.88
CA GLY A 95 -16.08 -20.96 -11.13
C GLY A 95 -17.13 -20.62 -10.07
N TRP A 96 -16.78 -19.95 -8.97
CA TRP A 96 -17.74 -19.55 -7.94
C TRP A 96 -18.61 -18.37 -8.39
N GLN A 97 -19.93 -18.60 -8.46
CA GLN A 97 -20.89 -17.60 -8.90
C GLN A 97 -21.50 -16.87 -7.72
N PHE A 98 -21.42 -15.55 -7.73
CA PHE A 98 -22.06 -14.63 -6.78
C PHE A 98 -22.22 -13.26 -7.45
N ASN A 99 -22.86 -12.29 -6.78
CA ASN A 99 -23.04 -10.94 -7.33
C ASN A 99 -21.74 -10.11 -7.30
N TRP A 100 -20.70 -10.61 -7.97
CA TRP A 100 -19.35 -10.06 -7.91
C TRP A 100 -19.27 -8.72 -8.63
N VAL A 101 -20.02 -8.50 -9.71
CA VAL A 101 -20.00 -7.24 -10.46
C VAL A 101 -20.43 -6.09 -9.55
N ASP A 102 -21.58 -6.24 -8.88
CA ASP A 102 -22.10 -5.19 -8.00
C ASP A 102 -21.16 -4.89 -6.84
N LEU A 103 -20.64 -5.94 -6.20
CA LEU A 103 -19.68 -5.78 -5.11
C LEU A 103 -18.37 -5.14 -5.60
N HIS A 104 -17.89 -5.50 -6.79
CA HIS A 104 -16.64 -4.99 -7.33
C HIS A 104 -16.70 -3.49 -7.58
N TRP A 105 -17.72 -3.01 -8.28
CA TRP A 105 -17.80 -1.58 -8.59
C TRP A 105 -18.10 -0.74 -7.35
N GLN A 106 -18.93 -1.24 -6.41
CA GLN A 106 -19.20 -0.55 -5.15
C GLN A 106 -17.95 -0.43 -4.28
N ALA A 107 -17.17 -1.52 -4.16
CA ALA A 107 -15.88 -1.48 -3.47
C ALA A 107 -14.87 -0.57 -4.20
N GLY A 108 -14.92 -0.52 -5.54
CA GLY A 108 -14.13 0.40 -6.36
C GLY A 108 -14.44 1.86 -6.05
N VAL A 109 -15.72 2.24 -5.99
CA VAL A 109 -16.14 3.59 -5.61
C VAL A 109 -15.68 3.92 -4.19
N LEU A 110 -15.87 3.00 -3.23
CA LEU A 110 -15.39 3.19 -1.86
C LEU A 110 -13.87 3.41 -1.80
N LEU A 111 -13.10 2.59 -2.53
CA LEU A 111 -11.65 2.76 -2.62
C LEU A 111 -11.28 4.11 -3.22
N ILE A 112 -11.94 4.55 -4.30
CA ILE A 112 -11.68 5.85 -4.93
C ILE A 112 -11.94 6.99 -3.95
N LEU A 113 -13.08 7.00 -3.25
CA LEU A 113 -13.41 8.04 -2.28
C LEU A 113 -12.37 8.11 -1.14
N THR A 114 -11.95 6.96 -0.63
CA THR A 114 -10.92 6.91 0.41
C THR A 114 -9.53 7.29 -0.07
N VAL A 115 -9.15 6.95 -1.31
CA VAL A 115 -7.90 7.41 -1.94
C VAL A 115 -7.90 8.93 -2.12
N VAL A 116 -9.01 9.52 -2.61
CA VAL A 116 -9.13 10.97 -2.76
C VAL A 116 -8.98 11.66 -1.40
N TYR A 117 -9.67 11.15 -0.37
CA TYR A 117 -9.49 11.65 0.99
C TYR A 117 -8.03 11.51 1.45
N HIS A 118 -7.40 10.35 1.24
CA HIS A 118 -6.02 10.11 1.62
C HIS A 118 -5.05 11.11 0.98
N VAL A 119 -5.22 11.42 -0.30
CA VAL A 119 -4.41 12.41 -1.02
C VAL A 119 -4.60 13.81 -0.45
N ILE A 120 -5.84 14.25 -0.25
CA ILE A 120 -6.15 15.57 0.32
C ILE A 120 -5.55 15.70 1.74
N HIS A 121 -5.77 14.68 2.58
CA HIS A 121 -5.23 14.64 3.93
C HIS A 121 -3.70 14.62 3.95
N ALA A 122 -3.07 13.87 3.03
CA ALA A 122 -1.62 13.78 2.94
C ALA A 122 -0.98 15.12 2.54
N ILE A 123 -1.57 15.83 1.58
CA ILE A 123 -1.07 17.13 1.11
C ILE A 123 -1.26 18.22 2.17
N GLY A 124 -2.41 18.24 2.83
CA GLY A 124 -2.76 19.33 3.77
C GLY A 124 -2.24 19.15 5.19
N TRP A 125 -2.10 17.90 5.67
CA TRP A 125 -1.89 17.60 7.10
C TRP A 125 -0.77 16.60 7.39
N GLN A 126 -0.09 16.06 6.37
CA GLN A 126 1.02 15.14 6.57
C GLN A 126 2.25 15.62 5.80
N ASP A 127 3.38 14.95 6.03
CA ASP A 127 4.62 15.21 5.30
C ASP A 127 4.60 14.47 3.94
N PHE A 128 3.78 14.96 3.00
CA PHE A 128 3.60 14.39 1.66
C PHE A 128 4.94 14.15 0.94
N TRP A 129 5.85 15.11 1.01
CA TRP A 129 7.13 15.06 0.30
C TRP A 129 8.07 14.00 0.86
N SER A 130 8.08 13.78 2.17
CA SER A 130 8.89 12.70 2.78
C SER A 130 8.56 11.32 2.22
N MET A 131 7.33 11.08 1.77
CA MET A 131 6.92 9.82 1.15
C MET A 131 7.37 9.70 -0.31
N PHE A 132 7.39 10.81 -1.06
CA PHE A 132 7.72 10.85 -2.49
C PHE A 132 9.22 10.96 -2.79
N GLN A 133 10.06 11.08 -1.77
CA GLN A 133 11.51 11.02 -1.94
C GLN A 133 11.98 9.63 -2.36
N LEU A 134 12.75 9.55 -3.44
CA LEU A 134 13.30 8.28 -3.92
C LEU A 134 14.45 7.76 -3.07
N GLY A 135 15.32 8.64 -2.54
CA GLY A 135 16.44 8.25 -1.68
C GLY A 135 17.42 7.28 -2.36
N VAL A 136 17.95 7.64 -3.54
CA VAL A 136 18.81 6.74 -4.35
C VAL A 136 20.04 6.24 -3.59
N SER A 137 20.69 7.10 -2.81
CA SER A 137 21.85 6.73 -1.98
C SER A 137 21.48 5.72 -0.89
N GLU A 138 20.36 5.93 -0.19
CA GLU A 138 19.79 4.99 0.79
C GLU A 138 19.44 3.66 0.12
N GLY A 139 18.86 3.69 -1.09
CA GLY A 139 18.54 2.50 -1.88
C GLY A 139 19.78 1.70 -2.28
N ILE A 140 20.84 2.37 -2.73
CA ILE A 140 22.13 1.72 -3.06
C ILE A 140 22.75 1.09 -1.81
N ALA A 141 22.75 1.80 -0.67
CA ALA A 141 23.27 1.28 0.59
C ALA A 141 22.47 0.05 1.06
N THR A 142 21.14 0.13 1.00
CA THR A 142 20.23 -0.97 1.33
C THR A 142 20.49 -2.19 0.44
N LEU A 143 20.61 -1.99 -0.87
CA LEU A 143 20.90 -3.08 -1.81
C LEU A 143 22.26 -3.73 -1.53
N LYS A 144 23.31 -2.92 -1.26
CA LYS A 144 24.64 -3.46 -0.91
C LYS A 144 24.59 -4.31 0.35
N HIS A 145 23.87 -3.87 1.38
CA HIS A 145 23.70 -4.60 2.64
C HIS A 145 22.85 -5.88 2.48
N ILE A 146 21.83 -5.85 1.62
CA ILE A 146 21.08 -7.05 1.22
C ILE A 146 21.98 -8.04 0.47
N LEU A 147 22.89 -7.57 -0.39
CA LEU A 147 23.77 -8.47 -1.15
C LEU A 147 24.97 -8.99 -0.34
N SER A 148 25.48 -8.19 0.60
CA SER A 148 26.59 -8.55 1.48
C SER A 148 26.26 -8.18 2.93
N PRO A 149 26.08 -9.17 3.82
CA PRO A 149 25.89 -8.92 5.25
C PRO A 149 27.06 -8.19 5.92
N GLU A 150 28.25 -8.20 5.31
CA GLU A 150 29.43 -7.50 5.84
C GLU A 150 29.49 -6.02 5.41
N ALA A 151 28.61 -5.59 4.50
CA ALA A 151 28.52 -4.18 4.14
C ALA A 151 27.89 -3.38 5.29
N PRO A 152 28.32 -2.11 5.50
CA PRO A 152 27.78 -1.27 6.57
C PRO A 152 26.24 -1.22 6.54
N ALA A 153 25.63 -1.24 7.71
CA ALA A 153 24.19 -1.08 7.84
C ALA A 153 23.75 0.24 7.18
N PRO A 154 22.60 0.25 6.47
CA PRO A 154 22.08 1.47 5.88
C PRO A 154 21.79 2.51 6.97
N PRO A 155 21.88 3.81 6.65
CA PRO A 155 21.60 4.86 7.63
C PRO A 155 20.15 4.72 8.13
N LYS A 156 19.95 4.93 9.44
CA LYS A 156 18.60 4.91 10.03
C LYS A 156 17.69 5.87 9.27
N ALA A 157 16.47 5.40 9.02
CA ALA A 157 15.48 6.14 8.24
C ALA A 157 14.80 7.23 9.09
N GLY A 158 14.20 8.22 8.42
CA GLY A 158 13.15 9.04 9.03
C GLY A 158 11.85 8.25 9.19
N LYS A 159 10.70 8.92 9.34
CA LYS A 159 9.40 8.27 9.58
C LYS A 159 9.07 7.12 8.60
N TYR A 160 9.46 7.29 7.33
CA TYR A 160 9.24 6.34 6.24
C TYR A 160 10.57 5.80 5.68
N PRO A 161 10.92 4.53 5.94
CA PRO A 161 12.09 3.89 5.36
C PRO A 161 12.00 3.73 3.83
N PHE A 162 13.15 3.56 3.16
CA PHE A 162 13.24 3.45 1.69
C PHE A 162 12.28 2.42 1.07
N ASP A 163 12.20 1.21 1.64
CA ASP A 163 11.33 0.14 1.16
C ASP A 163 9.85 0.52 1.22
N HIS A 164 9.42 1.21 2.28
CA HIS A 164 8.05 1.74 2.39
C HIS A 164 7.76 2.78 1.32
N ARG A 165 8.71 3.70 1.06
CA ARG A 165 8.56 4.71 0.01
C ARG A 165 8.49 4.06 -1.37
N MET A 166 9.35 3.08 -1.66
CA MET A 166 9.32 2.37 -2.94
C MET A 166 8.03 1.58 -3.13
N TYR A 167 7.56 0.88 -2.09
CA TYR A 167 6.25 0.25 -2.11
C TYR A 167 5.14 1.26 -2.43
N HIS A 168 5.17 2.44 -1.80
CA HIS A 168 4.20 3.51 -2.05
C HIS A 168 4.21 3.98 -3.51
N HIS A 169 5.38 4.19 -4.13
CA HIS A 169 5.45 4.59 -5.54
C HIS A 169 4.84 3.53 -6.47
N VAL A 170 5.18 2.26 -6.24
CA VAL A 170 4.68 1.15 -7.05
C VAL A 170 3.16 0.99 -6.89
N ILE A 171 2.65 1.01 -5.65
CA ILE A 171 1.22 0.87 -5.39
C ILE A 171 0.43 2.06 -5.94
N VAL A 172 0.98 3.28 -5.93
CA VAL A 172 0.35 4.46 -6.56
C VAL A 172 0.20 4.25 -8.07
N VAL A 173 1.26 3.88 -8.77
CA VAL A 173 1.20 3.68 -10.23
C VAL A 173 0.20 2.59 -10.60
N VAL A 174 0.29 1.43 -9.94
CA VAL A 174 -0.58 0.28 -10.22
C VAL A 174 -2.05 0.59 -9.89
N SER A 175 -2.30 1.22 -8.74
CA SER A 175 -3.65 1.55 -8.30
C SER A 175 -4.27 2.66 -9.14
N LEU A 176 -3.51 3.68 -9.55
CA LEU A 176 -4.01 4.72 -10.45
C LEU A 176 -4.39 4.13 -11.82
N ALA A 177 -3.57 3.22 -12.36
CA ALA A 177 -3.91 2.51 -13.58
C ALA A 177 -5.21 1.69 -13.43
N ALA A 178 -5.39 0.99 -12.30
CA ALA A 178 -6.62 0.25 -12.01
C ALA A 178 -7.84 1.19 -11.84
N ILE A 179 -7.68 2.30 -11.13
CA ILE A 179 -8.75 3.28 -10.88
C ILE A 179 -9.19 3.94 -12.19
N ILE A 180 -8.25 4.45 -12.98
CA ILE A 180 -8.56 5.14 -14.24
C ILE A 180 -9.29 4.20 -15.19
N THR A 181 -8.77 2.99 -15.39
CA THR A 181 -9.42 1.99 -16.25
C THR A 181 -10.74 1.51 -15.68
N GLY A 182 -10.84 1.29 -14.37
CA GLY A 182 -12.07 0.87 -13.69
C GLY A 182 -13.19 1.90 -13.80
N VAL A 183 -12.88 3.18 -13.61
CA VAL A 183 -13.84 4.29 -13.79
C VAL A 183 -14.37 4.33 -15.23
N LEU A 184 -13.50 4.15 -16.23
CA LEU A 184 -13.95 4.11 -17.62
C LEU A 184 -14.80 2.86 -17.91
N MET A 185 -14.46 1.72 -17.31
CA MET A 185 -15.23 0.47 -17.42
C MET A 185 -16.61 0.55 -16.77
N MET A 186 -16.86 1.48 -15.84
CA MET A 186 -18.19 1.71 -15.26
C MET A 186 -19.26 2.04 -16.30
N VAL A 187 -18.88 2.62 -17.44
CA VAL A 187 -19.81 2.93 -18.53
C VAL A 187 -20.38 1.66 -19.17
N ARG A 188 -19.71 0.51 -18.98
CA ARG A 188 -20.13 -0.80 -19.50
C ARG A 188 -21.03 -1.59 -18.56
N ILE A 189 -21.48 -1.00 -17.47
CA ILE A 189 -22.48 -1.60 -16.57
C ILE A 189 -23.62 -0.62 -16.33
N ASP A 190 -24.78 -1.15 -15.98
CA ASP A 190 -25.90 -0.34 -15.51
C ASP A 190 -25.64 0.08 -14.06
N THR A 191 -25.87 1.35 -13.75
CA THR A 191 -25.76 1.89 -12.40
C THR A 191 -27.00 2.72 -12.07
N PRO A 192 -27.22 3.10 -10.80
CA PRO A 192 -28.29 4.04 -10.46
C PRO A 192 -28.18 5.40 -11.16
N LEU A 193 -27.00 5.76 -11.68
CA LEU A 193 -26.70 7.07 -12.25
C LEU A 193 -26.72 7.09 -13.79
N TRP A 194 -26.51 5.95 -14.45
CA TRP A 194 -26.51 5.84 -15.91
C TRP A 194 -26.81 4.43 -16.39
N THR A 195 -27.28 4.35 -17.64
CA THR A 195 -27.43 3.09 -18.37
C THR A 195 -26.14 2.69 -19.08
N ARG A 196 -25.97 1.39 -19.29
CA ARG A 196 -24.82 0.80 -19.96
C ARG A 196 -24.66 1.32 -21.39
N ASN A 197 -23.49 1.87 -21.74
CA ASN A 197 -23.11 2.25 -23.09
C ASN A 197 -21.78 1.59 -23.53
N PRO A 198 -21.84 0.41 -24.19
CA PRO A 198 -20.63 -0.28 -24.62
C PRO A 198 -19.93 0.37 -25.82
N TYR A 199 -20.57 1.31 -26.50
CA TYR A 199 -20.11 1.91 -27.76
C TYR A 199 -19.32 3.22 -27.57
N LEU A 200 -19.01 3.61 -26.33
CA LEU A 200 -18.24 4.82 -26.05
C LEU A 200 -16.83 4.79 -26.69
N PHE A 201 -16.22 3.60 -26.76
CA PHE A 201 -14.90 3.40 -27.36
C PHE A 201 -14.91 2.23 -28.35
N SER A 202 -13.89 2.18 -29.21
CA SER A 202 -13.67 1.06 -30.14
C SER A 202 -13.32 -0.24 -29.40
N ASP A 203 -13.55 -1.39 -30.06
CA ASP A 203 -13.18 -2.71 -29.51
C ASP A 203 -11.70 -2.79 -29.13
N THR A 204 -10.81 -2.22 -29.95
CA THR A 204 -9.37 -2.16 -29.66
C THR A 204 -9.07 -1.37 -28.39
N THR A 205 -9.70 -0.21 -28.22
CA THR A 205 -9.53 0.62 -27.02
C THR A 205 -10.02 -0.09 -25.77
N TRP A 206 -11.18 -0.76 -25.85
CA TRP A 206 -11.67 -1.59 -24.75
C TRP A 206 -10.73 -2.73 -24.42
N GLY A 207 -10.18 -3.40 -25.43
CA GLY A 207 -9.20 -4.47 -25.25
C GLY A 207 -7.96 -4.01 -24.48
N VAL A 208 -7.39 -2.87 -24.85
CA VAL A 208 -6.27 -2.27 -24.11
C VAL A 208 -6.68 -1.94 -22.68
N MET A 209 -7.87 -1.40 -22.46
CA MET A 209 -8.38 -1.06 -21.14
C MET A 209 -8.51 -2.28 -20.22
N TYR A 210 -9.07 -3.38 -20.73
CA TYR A 210 -9.16 -4.65 -19.99
C TYR A 210 -7.79 -5.25 -19.70
N VAL A 211 -6.83 -5.09 -20.61
CA VAL A 211 -5.46 -5.53 -20.38
C VAL A 211 -4.81 -4.72 -19.28
N VAL A 212 -4.87 -3.38 -19.33
CA VAL A 212 -4.25 -2.52 -18.31
C VAL A 212 -4.90 -2.78 -16.95
N HIS A 213 -6.23 -2.83 -16.89
CA HIS A 213 -6.95 -3.13 -15.65
C HIS A 213 -6.58 -4.52 -15.10
N GLY A 214 -6.54 -5.53 -15.98
CA GLY A 214 -6.17 -6.89 -15.63
C GLY A 214 -4.73 -7.03 -15.14
N LEU A 215 -3.77 -6.38 -15.81
CA LEU A 215 -2.36 -6.34 -15.38
C LEU A 215 -2.20 -5.63 -14.04
N SER A 216 -2.94 -4.54 -13.82
CA SER A 216 -2.97 -3.89 -12.50
C SER A 216 -3.53 -4.83 -11.43
N GLY A 217 -4.64 -5.53 -11.70
CA GLY A 217 -5.21 -6.51 -10.78
C GLY A 217 -4.23 -7.63 -10.42
N VAL A 218 -3.56 -8.21 -11.43
CA VAL A 218 -2.54 -9.25 -11.21
C VAL A 218 -1.35 -8.71 -10.40
N SER A 219 -0.93 -7.48 -10.66
CA SER A 219 0.14 -6.83 -9.89
C SER A 219 -0.27 -6.58 -8.44
N LEU A 220 -1.53 -6.19 -8.21
CA LEU A 220 -2.09 -5.97 -6.87
C LEU A 220 -2.14 -7.27 -6.04
N ILE A 221 -2.30 -8.45 -6.65
CA ILE A 221 -2.14 -9.73 -5.94
C ILE A 221 -0.76 -9.78 -5.27
N LEU A 222 0.31 -9.54 -6.04
CA LEU A 222 1.69 -9.61 -5.55
C LEU A 222 1.97 -8.54 -4.49
N LEU A 223 1.54 -7.30 -4.73
CA LEU A 223 1.78 -6.18 -3.82
C LEU A 223 1.05 -6.38 -2.49
N VAL A 224 -0.24 -6.73 -2.53
CA VAL A 224 -1.04 -6.96 -1.32
C VAL A 224 -0.54 -8.19 -0.56
N ALA A 225 -0.21 -9.29 -1.26
CA ALA A 225 0.37 -10.47 -0.61
C ALA A 225 1.69 -10.14 0.09
N SER A 226 2.59 -9.42 -0.58
CA SER A 226 3.87 -8.99 0.00
C SER A 226 3.68 -8.08 1.20
N HIS A 227 2.76 -7.10 1.10
CA HIS A 227 2.44 -6.17 2.18
C HIS A 227 1.91 -6.90 3.42
N ILE A 228 0.95 -7.81 3.24
CA ILE A 228 0.41 -8.63 4.34
C ILE A 228 1.51 -9.51 4.94
N TYR A 229 2.33 -10.14 4.11
CA TYR A 229 3.42 -10.98 4.59
C TYR A 229 4.41 -10.20 5.47
N PHE A 230 4.90 -9.05 5.01
CA PHE A 230 5.81 -8.21 5.78
C PHE A 230 5.16 -7.62 7.04
N ALA A 231 3.84 -7.42 7.06
CA ALA A 231 3.10 -7.02 8.24
C ALA A 231 2.97 -8.15 9.29
N LEU A 232 2.76 -9.40 8.87
CA LEU A 232 2.55 -10.52 9.81
C LEU A 232 3.85 -11.06 10.44
N ARG A 233 4.97 -10.68 9.84
CA ARG A 233 6.33 -11.08 10.17
C ARG A 233 6.67 -10.75 11.65
N PRO A 234 7.11 -11.72 12.47
CA PRO A 234 7.21 -11.57 13.94
C PRO A 234 8.00 -10.35 14.40
N GLU A 235 9.15 -10.10 13.78
CA GLU A 235 10.05 -8.98 14.09
C GLU A 235 9.53 -7.61 13.60
N LYS A 236 8.48 -7.58 12.76
CA LYS A 236 7.82 -6.35 12.30
C LYS A 236 6.44 -6.14 12.91
N ARG A 237 5.96 -7.05 13.78
CA ARG A 237 4.62 -6.96 14.40
C ARG A 237 4.40 -5.67 15.18
N TRP A 238 5.43 -5.07 15.76
CA TRP A 238 5.31 -3.79 16.45
C TRP A 238 4.84 -2.67 15.50
N ILE A 239 5.27 -2.69 14.23
CA ILE A 239 4.78 -1.78 13.18
C ILE A 239 3.30 -2.05 12.90
N THR A 240 2.91 -3.31 12.72
CA THR A 240 1.50 -3.67 12.48
C THR A 240 0.62 -3.29 13.66
N TRP A 241 1.10 -3.48 14.87
CA TRP A 241 0.39 -3.03 16.07
C TRP A 241 0.28 -1.52 16.14
N SER A 242 1.24 -0.75 15.64
CA SER A 242 1.10 0.70 15.52
C SER A 242 -0.04 1.10 14.57
N MET A 243 -0.32 0.29 13.55
CA MET A 243 -1.45 0.48 12.64
C MET A 243 -2.81 0.21 13.31
N VAL A 244 -2.82 -0.58 14.38
CA VAL A 244 -4.02 -0.88 15.17
C VAL A 244 -4.16 0.10 16.34
N ARG A 245 -3.08 0.37 17.09
CA ARG A 245 -3.06 1.15 18.34
C ARG A 245 -2.74 2.63 18.16
N GLY A 246 -2.01 2.99 17.10
CA GLY A 246 -1.63 4.36 16.75
C GLY A 246 -0.21 4.76 17.13
N TRP A 247 0.47 3.99 17.99
CA TRP A 247 1.75 4.36 18.58
C TRP A 247 2.79 3.24 18.53
N ILE A 248 4.06 3.61 18.74
CA ILE A 248 5.22 2.73 18.92
C ILE A 248 5.96 3.08 20.22
N ASP A 249 6.66 2.12 20.81
CA ASP A 249 7.49 2.37 22.00
C ASP A 249 8.75 3.14 21.64
N ARG A 250 9.26 3.93 22.60
CA ARG A 250 10.53 4.67 22.48
C ARG A 250 11.70 3.79 22.06
N GLU A 251 11.78 2.58 22.60
CA GLU A 251 12.85 1.62 22.28
C GLU A 251 12.84 1.26 20.80
N HIS A 252 11.69 0.82 20.28
CA HIS A 252 11.52 0.53 18.84
C HIS A 252 11.81 1.76 17.98
N TYR A 253 11.44 2.95 18.46
CA TYR A 253 11.71 4.19 17.75
C TYR A 253 13.21 4.50 17.64
N LEU A 254 13.94 4.44 18.74
CA LEU A 254 15.39 4.70 18.78
C LEU A 254 16.20 3.62 18.06
N GLU A 255 15.68 2.39 18.05
CA GLU A 255 16.28 1.27 17.33
C GLU A 255 16.20 1.47 15.81
N HIS A 256 15.03 1.85 15.29
CA HIS A 256 14.75 1.80 13.85
C HIS A 256 14.77 3.15 13.13
N PHE A 257 14.64 4.26 13.85
CA PHE A 257 14.54 5.60 13.26
C PHE A 257 15.64 6.53 13.75
N ASP A 258 16.00 7.48 12.89
CA ASP A 258 16.94 8.54 13.19
C ASP A 258 16.18 9.72 13.82
N PRO A 259 16.42 10.07 15.10
CA PRO A 259 15.74 11.19 15.75
C PRO A 259 16.03 12.55 15.09
N ALA A 260 17.13 12.69 14.34
CA ALA A 260 17.39 13.90 13.57
C ALA A 260 16.51 14.00 12.32
N LYS A 261 16.08 12.87 11.75
CA LYS A 261 15.23 12.80 10.56
C LYS A 261 13.74 12.73 10.89
N TRP A 262 13.37 12.20 12.05
CA TRP A 262 11.99 12.19 12.52
C TRP A 262 11.93 12.71 13.95
N VAL A 263 11.87 14.02 14.12
CA VAL A 263 11.84 14.64 15.46
C VAL A 263 10.51 14.34 16.14
N VAL A 264 10.51 13.92 17.41
CA VAL A 264 9.30 13.72 18.23
C VAL A 264 9.49 14.47 19.55
N THR A 265 8.50 15.27 19.95
CA THR A 265 8.52 16.01 21.23
C THR A 265 7.26 15.73 22.04
N ASP A 266 7.35 15.89 23.37
CA ASP A 266 6.30 15.63 24.37
C ASP A 266 4.94 16.33 24.15
N ALA A 267 4.82 17.24 23.18
CA ALA A 267 3.59 17.98 22.92
C ALA A 267 2.43 17.11 22.37
N GLY A 268 2.73 15.93 21.80
CA GLY A 268 1.74 15.09 21.11
C GLY A 268 0.78 14.28 22.01
N MET A 269 1.13 14.01 23.28
CA MET A 269 0.29 13.16 24.15
C MET A 269 -0.58 13.92 25.17
N LYS A 270 -0.52 15.26 25.24
CA LYS A 270 -1.33 16.03 26.21
C LYS A 270 -2.83 16.13 25.87
N SER A 271 -3.29 15.55 24.77
CA SER A 271 -4.70 15.67 24.33
C SER A 271 -5.59 14.46 24.65
N ALA A 272 -5.06 13.36 25.20
CA ALA A 272 -5.85 12.14 25.40
C ALA A 272 -6.52 12.00 26.79
N ASP A 273 -6.04 12.72 27.81
CA ASP A 273 -6.61 12.63 29.16
C ASP A 273 -7.47 13.88 29.47
N GLY A 274 -8.76 13.82 29.12
CA GLY A 274 -9.79 14.58 29.84
C GLY A 274 -10.66 15.60 29.09
N ALA A 275 -10.89 15.50 27.77
CA ALA A 275 -11.86 16.37 27.10
C ALA A 275 -13.03 15.57 26.46
N ALA A 276 -14.24 15.89 26.89
CA ALA A 276 -15.52 15.37 26.40
C ALA A 276 -15.75 15.69 24.90
N PRO A 277 -16.69 15.02 24.20
CA PRO A 277 -16.77 15.03 22.75
C PRO A 277 -17.37 16.36 22.27
N GLY A 278 -16.49 17.27 21.84
CA GLY A 278 -16.84 18.54 21.22
C GLY A 278 -16.17 18.65 19.86
N THR A 279 -16.98 18.80 18.83
CA THR A 279 -16.61 19.11 17.45
C THR A 279 -15.59 20.26 17.36
N GLY A 280 -14.46 20.02 16.70
CA GLY A 280 -13.52 21.10 16.37
C GLY A 280 -12.12 20.55 16.10
N ALA A 281 -11.68 20.66 14.86
CA ALA A 281 -10.32 20.35 14.44
C ALA A 281 -9.30 21.11 15.31
N VAL A 282 -8.54 20.39 16.14
CA VAL A 282 -7.31 20.90 16.72
C VAL A 282 -6.17 20.34 15.88
N ALA A 283 -5.44 21.26 15.27
CA ALA A 283 -4.40 21.02 14.30
C ALA A 283 -3.26 20.20 14.91
N GLU A 284 -3.14 18.95 14.46
CA GLU A 284 -2.02 18.07 14.75
C GLU A 284 -0.92 18.36 13.72
N GLN A 285 -0.09 19.37 13.98
CA GLN A 285 1.18 19.52 13.27
C GLN A 285 2.11 18.40 13.74
N ILE A 286 2.10 17.28 13.02
CA ILE A 286 3.14 16.27 13.17
C ILE A 286 4.46 16.92 12.70
N PRO A 287 5.55 16.85 13.48
CA PRO A 287 6.83 17.43 13.12
C PRO A 287 7.30 16.95 11.74
N SER A 288 7.41 17.89 10.81
CA SER A 288 8.02 17.72 9.49
C SER A 288 9.50 17.37 9.68
N ALA A 289 9.99 16.37 8.94
CA ALA A 289 11.43 16.10 8.88
C ALA A 289 12.18 17.35 8.42
N LYS A 290 13.37 17.59 8.99
CA LYS A 290 14.23 18.70 8.56
C LYS A 290 14.68 18.43 7.13
N ARG A 291 14.46 19.40 6.24
CA ARG A 291 14.81 19.32 4.82
C ARG A 291 16.32 19.47 4.69
N GLU A 292 16.98 18.48 4.12
CA GLU A 292 18.32 18.67 3.56
C GLU A 292 18.12 18.98 2.07
N ASP A 293 18.60 20.16 1.67
CA ASP A 293 18.52 20.70 0.32
C ASP A 293 19.47 19.98 -0.66
#